data_AF-A0A3A5RTS3-F1
#
_entry.id   AF-A0A3A5RTS3-F1
#
_cell.length_a   1.000
_cell.length_b   1.000
_cell.length_c   1.000
_cell.angle_alpha   90.00
_cell.angle_beta   90.00
_cell.angle_gamma   90.00
#
_symmetry.space_group_name_H-M   'P 1'
#
loop_
_entity.id
_entity.type
_entity.pdbx_description
1 polymer ?
#
loop_
_entity_poly.entity_id
_entity_poly.type
_entity_poly.pdbx_seq_one_letter_code
_entity_poly.pdbx_strand_id
1 'polypeptide(L)'
;MRLRIISIWVVFVLAGLLPQLAKAQVAASNPLEWAALAEGNELINGQIDKQIKGQTQTALMQNSIAAEFNRIHEWEKQYNSYLKTANGYASSLKACTHLYNDGVRIFLTLGKLGKAIGDNPQGIVASMNMNNLYIETATELVSVFTLLNDAVAKGGTENMLTGAERSKTLWALNDQLAAFSRKLHLLYLSLRYYTLNDVWNNITAGMIDRSNGEVARLAMSRWRRAAAIAR
;
A
#
# COMPACT_ATOMS: atom_id res chain seq x y z
N MET A 1 -24.48 -31.54 26.46
CA MET A 1 -25.81 -32.15 26.65
C MET A 1 -26.79 -31.16 27.27
N ARG A 2 -27.43 -30.30 26.47
CA ARG A 2 -28.58 -29.46 26.85
C ARG A 2 -29.25 -29.04 25.55
N LEU A 3 -30.33 -29.71 25.12
CA LEU A 3 -31.23 -29.29 24.02
C LEU A 3 -32.45 -30.20 23.79
N ARG A 4 -32.60 -31.32 24.54
CA ARG A 4 -33.78 -32.21 24.40
C ARG A 4 -35.08 -31.67 24.99
N ILE A 5 -35.05 -30.61 25.80
CA ILE A 5 -36.25 -30.06 26.47
C ILE A 5 -37.03 -29.08 25.58
N ILE A 6 -36.36 -28.41 24.63
CA ILE A 6 -37.00 -27.43 23.74
C ILE A 6 -37.88 -28.13 22.70
N SER A 7 -37.54 -29.35 22.29
CA SER A 7 -38.31 -30.11 21.30
C SER A 7 -39.69 -30.56 21.81
N ILE A 8 -39.84 -30.80 23.11
CA ILE A 8 -41.11 -31.29 23.68
C ILE A 8 -42.13 -30.16 23.80
N TRP A 9 -41.67 -28.95 24.18
CA TRP A 9 -42.54 -27.77 24.25
C TRP A 9 -43.08 -27.34 22.89
N VAL A 10 -42.27 -27.43 21.83
CA VAL A 10 -42.72 -27.11 20.47
C VAL A 10 -43.80 -28.08 19.98
N VAL A 11 -43.72 -29.36 20.35
CA VAL A 11 -44.75 -30.37 20.02
C VAL A 11 -46.05 -30.12 20.80
N PHE A 12 -45.96 -29.70 22.06
CA PHE A 12 -47.15 -29.35 22.86
C PHE A 12 -47.85 -28.08 22.34
N VAL A 13 -47.10 -27.08 21.88
CA VAL A 13 -47.66 -25.88 21.24
C VAL A 13 -48.30 -26.22 19.89
N LEU A 14 -47.71 -27.12 19.10
CA LEU A 14 -48.32 -27.60 17.85
C LEU A 14 -49.61 -28.40 18.09
N ALA A 15 -49.66 -29.20 19.16
CA ALA A 15 -50.86 -29.96 19.52
C ALA A 15 -51.98 -29.07 20.09
N GLY A 16 -51.63 -27.96 20.74
CA GLY A 16 -52.59 -26.95 21.22
C GLY A 16 -53.12 -26.01 20.12
N LEU A 17 -52.47 -25.96 18.96
CA LEU A 17 -52.86 -25.19 17.76
C LEU A 17 -53.63 -26.03 16.72
N LEU A 18 -53.85 -27.32 16.98
CA LEU A 18 -54.85 -28.09 16.24
C LEU A 18 -56.24 -27.55 16.62
N PRO A 19 -57.11 -27.27 15.63
CA PRO A 19 -58.40 -26.65 15.89
C PRO A 19 -59.16 -27.53 16.87
N GLN A 20 -59.46 -26.95 18.05
CA GLN A 20 -60.54 -27.47 18.87
C GLN A 20 -61.72 -27.65 17.93
N LEU A 21 -62.31 -28.85 17.94
CA LEU A 21 -63.59 -29.17 17.32
C LEU A 21 -64.62 -28.20 17.89
N ALA A 22 -64.61 -26.98 17.38
CA ALA A 22 -65.68 -26.04 17.48
C ALA A 22 -66.82 -26.78 16.82
N LYS A 23 -67.81 -27.14 17.64
CA LYS A 23 -69.16 -27.43 17.19
C LYS A 23 -69.61 -26.21 16.39
N ALA A 24 -69.24 -26.14 15.12
CA ALA A 24 -70.00 -25.39 14.16
C ALA A 24 -71.35 -26.12 14.12
N GLN A 25 -72.34 -25.49 14.73
CA GLN A 25 -73.73 -25.86 14.55
C GLN A 25 -73.95 -26.23 13.09
N VAL A 26 -74.63 -27.35 12.85
CA VAL A 26 -75.29 -27.61 11.57
C VAL A 26 -76.27 -26.46 11.37
N ALA A 27 -75.80 -25.39 10.73
CA ALA A 27 -76.68 -24.40 10.13
C ALA A 27 -77.36 -25.13 8.98
N ALA A 28 -78.69 -25.14 9.02
CA ALA A 28 -79.55 -25.79 8.06
C ALA A 28 -79.05 -25.55 6.62
N SER A 29 -78.61 -26.64 5.97
CA SER A 29 -78.04 -26.62 4.63
C SER A 29 -79.11 -26.28 3.59
N ASN A 30 -79.13 -25.02 3.18
CA ASN A 30 -79.84 -24.55 2.00
C ASN A 30 -78.99 -24.90 0.74
N PRO A 31 -79.54 -25.61 -0.27
CA PRO A 31 -78.82 -26.03 -1.48
C PRO A 31 -78.08 -24.90 -2.22
N LEU A 32 -78.55 -23.66 -2.10
CA LEU A 32 -77.91 -22.49 -2.71
C LEU A 32 -76.59 -22.09 -2.03
N GLU A 33 -76.45 -22.29 -0.72
CA GLU A 33 -75.20 -21.96 -0.01
C GLU A 33 -74.10 -22.97 -0.33
N TRP A 34 -74.44 -24.25 -0.49
CA TRP A 34 -73.48 -25.27 -0.93
C TRP A 34 -72.97 -25.02 -2.35
N ALA A 35 -73.87 -24.62 -3.27
CA ALA A 35 -73.49 -24.26 -4.63
C ALA A 35 -72.58 -23.02 -4.65
N ALA A 36 -72.91 -21.98 -3.89
CA ALA A 36 -72.10 -20.77 -3.78
C ALA A 36 -70.73 -21.02 -3.13
N LEU A 37 -70.65 -21.91 -2.13
CA LEU A 37 -69.39 -22.32 -1.51
C LEU A 37 -68.55 -23.19 -2.45
N ALA A 38 -69.16 -24.07 -3.24
CA ALA A 38 -68.45 -24.88 -4.23
C ALA A 38 -67.88 -24.02 -5.37
N GLU A 39 -68.68 -23.09 -5.91
CA GLU A 39 -68.27 -22.16 -6.96
C GLU A 39 -67.18 -21.19 -6.46
N GLY A 40 -67.30 -20.70 -5.22
CA GLY A 40 -66.25 -19.91 -4.58
C GLY A 40 -64.95 -20.67 -4.38
N ASN A 41 -65.01 -21.95 -4.01
CA ASN A 41 -63.84 -22.80 -3.81
C ASN A 41 -63.12 -23.11 -5.14
N GLU A 42 -63.88 -23.28 -6.22
CA GLU A 42 -63.33 -23.48 -7.57
C GLU A 42 -62.62 -22.21 -8.09
N LEU A 43 -63.22 -21.03 -7.89
CA LEU A 43 -62.60 -19.75 -8.22
C LEU A 43 -61.31 -19.48 -7.41
N ILE A 44 -61.33 -19.81 -6.11
CA ILE A 44 -60.14 -19.68 -5.23
C ILE A 44 -59.03 -20.63 -5.70
N ASN A 45 -59.34 -21.90 -5.99
CA ASN A 45 -58.34 -22.85 -6.48
C ASN A 45 -57.75 -22.42 -7.83
N GLY A 46 -58.56 -21.87 -8.74
CA GLY A 46 -58.08 -21.31 -10.00
C GLY A 46 -57.15 -20.11 -9.83
N GLN A 47 -57.38 -19.26 -8.82
CA GLN A 47 -56.51 -18.13 -8.49
C GLN A 47 -55.21 -18.59 -7.82
N ILE A 48 -55.27 -19.58 -6.91
CA ILE A 48 -54.11 -20.17 -6.26
C ILE A 48 -53.19 -20.82 -7.30
N ASP A 49 -53.72 -21.59 -8.25
CA ASP A 49 -52.91 -22.21 -9.31
C ASP A 49 -52.22 -21.16 -10.20
N LYS A 50 -52.93 -20.07 -10.56
CA LYS A 50 -52.34 -18.94 -11.28
C LYS A 50 -51.23 -18.25 -10.48
N GLN A 51 -51.43 -18.04 -9.18
CA GLN A 51 -50.41 -17.45 -8.30
C GLN A 51 -49.20 -18.38 -8.14
N ILE A 52 -49.40 -19.69 -7.96
CA ILE A 52 -48.33 -20.67 -7.86
C ILE A 52 -47.49 -20.66 -9.15
N LYS A 53 -48.13 -20.65 -10.33
CA LYS A 53 -47.41 -20.58 -11.62
C LYS A 53 -46.62 -19.27 -11.76
N GLY A 54 -47.21 -18.14 -11.41
CA GLY A 54 -46.52 -16.84 -11.42
C GLY A 54 -45.35 -16.76 -10.43
N GLN A 55 -45.52 -17.27 -9.22
CA GLN A 55 -44.45 -17.36 -8.21
C GLN A 55 -43.34 -18.32 -8.64
N THR A 56 -43.68 -19.46 -9.25
CA THR A 56 -42.69 -20.44 -9.75
C THR A 56 -41.86 -19.85 -10.89
N GLN A 57 -42.50 -19.14 -11.84
CA GLN A 57 -41.77 -18.42 -12.91
C GLN A 57 -40.87 -17.33 -12.34
N THR A 58 -41.36 -16.57 -11.36
CA THR A 58 -40.58 -15.52 -10.69
C THR A 58 -39.39 -16.11 -9.93
N ALA A 59 -39.57 -17.24 -9.22
CA ALA A 59 -38.51 -17.93 -8.50
C ALA A 59 -37.44 -18.49 -9.47
N LEU A 60 -37.85 -19.03 -10.62
CA LEU A 60 -36.91 -19.47 -11.67
C LEU A 60 -36.08 -18.29 -12.21
N MET A 61 -36.73 -17.15 -12.50
CA MET A 61 -36.02 -15.94 -12.93
C MET A 61 -35.09 -15.38 -11.85
N GLN A 62 -35.50 -15.40 -10.58
CA GLN A 62 -34.64 -14.97 -9.47
C GLN A 62 -33.41 -15.87 -9.32
N ASN A 63 -33.58 -17.18 -9.48
CA ASN A 63 -32.48 -18.14 -9.45
C ASN A 63 -31.52 -17.96 -10.64
N SER A 64 -32.03 -17.69 -11.85
CA SER A 64 -31.17 -17.41 -13.01
C SER A 64 -30.41 -16.10 -12.84
N ILE A 65 -31.07 -15.04 -12.35
CA ILE A 65 -30.43 -13.76 -12.04
C ILE A 65 -29.35 -13.94 -10.95
N ALA A 66 -29.61 -14.72 -9.91
CA ALA A 66 -28.62 -15.00 -8.87
C ALA A 66 -27.40 -15.78 -9.40
N ALA A 67 -27.62 -16.73 -10.32
CA ALA A 67 -26.53 -17.44 -10.98
C ALA A 67 -25.69 -16.51 -11.88
N GLU A 68 -26.33 -15.61 -12.64
CA GLU A 68 -25.62 -14.60 -13.43
C GLU A 68 -24.84 -13.61 -12.55
N PHE A 69 -25.43 -13.15 -11.44
CA PHE A 69 -24.73 -12.29 -10.48
C PHE A 69 -23.48 -12.96 -9.89
N ASN A 70 -23.57 -14.25 -9.55
CA ASN A 70 -22.40 -15.02 -9.10
C ASN A 70 -21.31 -15.08 -10.18
N ARG A 71 -21.68 -15.26 -11.45
CA ARG A 71 -20.72 -15.24 -12.58
C ARG A 71 -20.09 -13.87 -12.78
N ILE A 72 -20.87 -12.80 -12.71
CA ILE A 72 -20.36 -11.42 -12.77
C ILE A 72 -19.37 -11.18 -11.63
N HIS A 73 -19.67 -11.65 -10.42
CA HIS A 73 -18.79 -11.50 -9.28
C HIS A 73 -17.49 -12.31 -9.41
N GLU A 74 -17.54 -13.52 -10.01
CA GLU A 74 -16.35 -14.28 -10.37
C GLU A 74 -15.46 -13.51 -11.36
N TRP A 75 -16.06 -12.93 -12.41
CA TRP A 75 -15.33 -12.12 -13.39
C TRP A 75 -14.75 -10.85 -12.77
N GLU A 76 -15.49 -10.18 -11.89
CA GLU A 76 -14.99 -9.03 -11.14
C GLU A 76 -13.75 -9.39 -10.31
N LYS A 77 -13.78 -10.55 -9.62
CA LYS A 77 -12.64 -11.05 -8.85
C LYS A 77 -11.43 -11.34 -9.73
N GLN A 78 -11.64 -11.99 -10.87
CA GLN A 78 -10.57 -12.28 -11.83
C GLN A 78 -9.99 -10.99 -12.42
N TYR A 79 -10.85 -10.06 -12.83
CA TYR A 79 -10.45 -8.76 -13.37
C TYR A 79 -9.64 -7.95 -12.36
N ASN A 80 -10.11 -7.87 -11.11
CA ASN A 80 -9.36 -7.23 -10.03
C ASN A 80 -8.01 -7.91 -9.77
N SER A 81 -7.93 -9.24 -9.90
CA SER A 81 -6.65 -9.95 -9.81
C SER A 81 -5.70 -9.54 -10.92
N TYR A 82 -6.18 -9.45 -12.17
CA TYR A 82 -5.36 -9.00 -13.30
C TYR A 82 -4.86 -7.57 -13.12
N LEU A 83 -5.74 -6.65 -12.71
CA LEU A 83 -5.36 -5.26 -12.45
C LEU A 83 -4.30 -5.15 -11.35
N LYS A 84 -4.43 -5.92 -10.26
CA LYS A 84 -3.42 -5.97 -9.20
C LYS A 84 -2.08 -6.47 -9.73
N THR A 85 -2.07 -7.51 -10.55
CA THR A 85 -0.84 -8.05 -11.15
C THR A 85 -0.17 -7.06 -12.10
N ALA A 86 -0.94 -6.45 -13.02
CA ALA A 86 -0.44 -5.46 -13.96
C ALA A 86 0.12 -4.22 -13.24
N ASN A 87 -0.59 -3.73 -12.22
CA ASN A 87 -0.12 -2.63 -11.38
C ASN A 87 1.15 -3.02 -10.60
N GLY A 88 1.25 -4.28 -10.15
CA GLY A 88 2.47 -4.83 -9.55
C GLY A 88 3.68 -4.76 -10.47
N TYR A 89 3.53 -5.17 -11.74
CA TYR A 89 4.59 -5.06 -12.75
C TYR A 89 4.97 -3.60 -13.01
N ALA A 90 4.01 -2.72 -13.23
CA ALA A 90 4.26 -1.29 -13.46
C ALA A 90 4.98 -0.64 -12.27
N SER A 91 4.56 -0.95 -11.04
CA SER A 91 5.20 -0.48 -9.81
C SER A 91 6.65 -0.96 -9.70
N SER A 92 6.91 -2.24 -10.00
CA SER A 92 8.26 -2.79 -9.99
C SER A 92 9.17 -2.13 -11.03
N LEU A 93 8.66 -1.89 -12.25
CA LEU A 93 9.40 -1.23 -13.30
C LEU A 93 9.73 0.22 -12.93
N LYS A 94 8.76 0.95 -12.35
CA LYS A 94 8.98 2.30 -11.82
C LYS A 94 10.08 2.31 -10.75
N ALA A 95 10.05 1.36 -9.81
CA ALA A 95 11.07 1.25 -8.78
C ALA A 95 12.46 0.97 -9.37
N CYS A 96 12.56 0.07 -10.35
CA CYS A 96 13.83 -0.20 -11.05
C CYS A 96 14.37 1.04 -11.78
N THR A 97 13.50 1.82 -12.44
CA THR A 97 13.91 3.08 -13.09
C THR A 97 14.43 4.10 -12.08
N HIS A 98 13.80 4.21 -10.91
CA HIS A 98 14.29 5.07 -9.84
C HIS A 98 15.66 4.63 -9.33
N LEU A 99 15.84 3.33 -9.05
CA LEU A 99 17.14 2.80 -8.65
C LEU A 99 18.23 3.05 -9.69
N TYR A 100 17.92 2.88 -10.98
CA TYR A 100 18.86 3.17 -12.06
C TYR A 100 19.26 4.64 -12.08
N ASN A 101 18.28 5.55 -12.01
CA ASN A 101 18.54 6.99 -11.99
C ASN A 101 19.38 7.41 -10.77
N ASP A 102 19.09 6.85 -9.59
CA ASP A 102 19.85 7.12 -8.37
C ASP A 102 21.28 6.60 -8.48
N GLY A 103 21.46 5.40 -9.04
CA GLY A 103 22.78 4.84 -9.33
C GLY A 103 23.61 5.72 -10.27
N VAL A 104 23.04 6.16 -11.39
CA VAL A 104 23.71 7.07 -12.34
C VAL A 104 24.10 8.38 -11.65
N ARG A 105 23.22 8.95 -10.83
CA ARG A 105 23.50 10.20 -10.10
C ARG A 105 24.64 10.05 -9.10
N ILE A 106 24.73 8.91 -8.43
CA ILE A 106 25.84 8.56 -7.54
C ILE A 106 27.15 8.51 -8.33
N PHE A 107 27.20 7.78 -9.45
CA PHE A 107 28.41 7.69 -10.29
C PHE A 107 28.88 9.06 -10.80
N LEU A 108 27.95 9.90 -11.27
CA LEU A 108 28.28 11.26 -11.67
C LEU A 108 28.83 12.09 -10.52
N THR A 109 28.31 11.91 -9.31
CA THR A 109 28.77 12.62 -8.11
C THR A 109 30.15 12.13 -7.68
N LEU A 110 30.43 10.82 -7.75
CA LEU A 110 31.77 10.26 -7.52
C LEU A 110 32.80 10.80 -8.52
N GLY A 111 32.44 10.90 -9.80
CA GLY A 111 33.32 11.52 -10.80
C GLY A 111 33.61 12.99 -10.51
N LYS A 112 32.61 13.75 -10.04
CA LYS A 112 32.79 15.15 -9.60
C LYS A 112 33.61 15.26 -8.32
N LEU A 113 33.45 14.32 -7.39
CA LEU A 113 34.24 14.22 -6.17
C LEU A 113 35.73 14.03 -6.50
N GLY A 114 36.06 13.11 -7.40
CA GLY A 114 37.44 12.89 -7.86
C GLY A 114 38.07 14.14 -8.48
N LYS A 115 37.31 14.88 -9.30
CA LYS A 115 37.77 16.18 -9.84
C LYS A 115 37.97 17.22 -8.74
N ALA A 116 37.03 17.33 -7.81
CA ALA A 116 37.11 18.30 -6.70
C ALA A 116 38.34 18.07 -5.80
N ILE A 117 38.75 16.81 -5.60
CA ILE A 117 39.98 16.46 -4.87
C ILE A 117 41.22 17.04 -5.57
N GLY A 118 41.27 16.99 -6.91
CA GLY A 118 42.36 17.58 -7.69
C GLY A 118 42.32 19.11 -7.74
N ASP A 119 41.13 19.69 -7.89
CA ASP A 119 40.95 21.14 -8.04
C ASP A 119 41.12 21.91 -6.71
N ASN A 120 40.78 21.29 -5.57
CA ASN A 120 40.91 21.88 -4.24
C ASN A 120 41.56 20.90 -3.24
N PRO A 121 42.89 20.70 -3.30
CA PRO A 121 43.60 19.82 -2.39
C PRO A 121 43.52 20.27 -0.93
N GLN A 122 43.36 21.58 -0.68
CA GLN A 122 43.13 22.12 0.66
C GLN A 122 41.77 21.73 1.23
N GLY A 123 40.78 21.46 0.38
CA GLY A 123 39.43 21.05 0.77
C GLY A 123 39.42 19.71 1.52
N ILE A 124 40.36 18.81 1.22
CA ILE A 124 40.49 17.50 1.91
C ILE A 124 40.83 17.72 3.37
N VAL A 125 41.89 18.48 3.63
CA VAL A 125 42.36 18.80 4.98
C VAL A 125 41.35 19.69 5.71
N ALA A 126 40.74 20.65 5.00
CA ALA A 126 39.74 21.53 5.58
C ALA A 126 38.46 20.78 6.00
N SER A 127 38.08 19.72 5.28
CA SER A 127 36.90 18.92 5.61
C SER A 127 37.19 17.77 6.59
N MET A 128 38.46 17.46 6.91
CA MET A 128 38.81 16.45 7.92
C MET A 128 38.26 16.77 9.31
N ASN A 129 38.17 18.06 9.69
CA ASN A 129 37.53 18.46 10.95
C ASN A 129 36.01 18.20 10.97
N MET A 130 35.40 17.92 9.81
CA MET A 130 34.03 17.39 9.70
C MET A 130 34.06 15.85 9.66
N ASN A 131 34.77 15.22 10.60
CA ASN A 131 35.08 13.79 10.61
C ASN A 131 33.84 12.89 10.45
N ASN A 132 32.69 13.33 10.99
CA ASN A 132 31.42 12.63 10.82
C ASN A 132 31.01 12.47 9.36
N LEU A 133 31.22 13.46 8.48
CA LEU A 133 30.73 13.38 7.11
C LEU A 133 31.45 12.29 6.29
N TYR A 134 32.75 12.09 6.51
CA TYR A 134 33.51 11.04 5.84
C TYR A 134 33.09 9.65 6.32
N ILE A 135 33.02 9.48 7.64
CA ILE A 135 32.65 8.20 8.27
C ILE A 135 31.19 7.85 7.96
N GLU A 136 30.27 8.81 8.03
CA GLU A 136 28.87 8.62 7.63
C GLU A 136 28.77 8.25 6.15
N THR A 137 29.45 8.95 5.25
CA THR A 137 29.41 8.62 3.80
C THR A 137 29.94 7.21 3.54
N ALA A 138 31.03 6.80 4.21
CA ALA A 138 31.58 5.45 4.09
C ALA A 138 30.64 4.39 4.68
N THR A 139 30.03 4.67 5.82
CA THR A 139 29.07 3.76 6.48
C THR A 139 27.84 3.56 5.60
N GLU A 140 27.29 4.63 5.04
CA GLU A 140 26.14 4.57 4.12
C GLU A 140 26.49 3.77 2.84
N LEU A 141 27.70 3.90 2.31
CA LEU A 141 28.15 3.07 1.18
C LEU A 141 28.18 1.58 1.54
N VAL A 142 28.70 1.23 2.71
CA VAL A 142 28.75 -0.16 3.19
C VAL A 142 27.33 -0.70 3.42
N SER A 143 26.43 0.11 3.99
CA SER A 143 25.01 -0.24 4.16
C SER A 143 24.32 -0.51 2.82
N VAL A 144 24.52 0.35 1.82
CA VAL A 144 23.97 0.12 0.46
C VAL A 144 24.55 -1.15 -0.16
N PHE A 145 25.86 -1.37 -0.05
CA PHE A 145 26.52 -2.55 -0.62
C PHE A 145 26.06 -3.86 0.03
N THR A 146 25.96 -3.90 1.36
CA THR A 146 25.46 -5.07 2.09
C THR A 146 24.01 -5.36 1.71
N LEU A 147 23.15 -4.35 1.61
CA LEU A 147 21.76 -4.52 1.24
C LEU A 147 21.59 -5.01 -0.22
N LEU A 148 22.44 -4.54 -1.14
CA LEU A 148 22.50 -5.04 -2.51
C LEU A 148 22.94 -6.51 -2.55
N ASN A 149 23.98 -6.90 -1.82
CA ASN A 149 24.44 -8.28 -1.76
C ASN A 149 23.38 -9.20 -1.16
N ASP A 150 22.71 -8.77 -0.08
CA ASP A 150 21.61 -9.52 0.53
C ASP A 150 20.43 -9.70 -0.43
N ALA A 151 20.09 -8.66 -1.19
CA ALA A 151 19.02 -8.72 -2.19
C ALA A 151 19.39 -9.68 -3.34
N VAL A 152 20.65 -9.67 -3.80
CA VAL A 152 21.15 -10.56 -4.85
C VAL A 152 21.21 -12.01 -4.35
N ALA A 153 21.70 -12.24 -3.14
CA ALA A 153 21.78 -13.58 -2.55
C ALA A 153 20.38 -14.19 -2.33
N LYS A 154 19.42 -13.40 -1.85
CA LYS A 154 18.03 -13.86 -1.64
C LYS A 154 17.22 -14.03 -2.93
N GLY A 155 17.58 -13.31 -3.99
CA GLY A 155 16.93 -13.39 -5.31
C GLY A 155 17.67 -14.24 -6.33
N GLY A 156 18.65 -15.03 -5.90
CA GLY A 156 19.50 -15.86 -6.76
C GLY A 156 18.76 -17.02 -7.43
N THR A 157 19.51 -17.85 -8.14
CA THR A 157 18.97 -18.94 -8.99
C THR A 157 18.17 -20.00 -8.25
N GLU A 158 18.37 -20.15 -6.94
CA GLU A 158 17.71 -21.17 -6.10
C GLU A 158 16.45 -20.68 -5.39
N ASN A 159 16.29 -19.36 -5.18
CA ASN A 159 15.15 -18.79 -4.47
C ASN A 159 14.68 -17.51 -5.14
N MET A 160 13.48 -17.56 -5.72
CA MET A 160 12.85 -16.38 -6.28
C MET A 160 12.16 -15.59 -5.18
N LEU A 161 12.60 -14.35 -4.96
CA LEU A 161 11.94 -13.41 -4.05
C LEU A 161 10.44 -13.33 -4.35
N THR A 162 9.62 -13.49 -3.30
CA THR A 162 8.18 -13.26 -3.40
C THR A 162 7.89 -11.78 -3.70
N GLY A 163 6.70 -11.46 -4.22
CA GLY A 163 6.34 -10.08 -4.56
C GLY A 163 6.44 -9.11 -3.36
N ALA A 164 6.11 -9.58 -2.16
CA ALA A 164 6.21 -8.81 -0.93
C ALA A 164 7.67 -8.57 -0.51
N GLU A 165 8.50 -9.62 -0.54
CA GLU A 165 9.92 -9.51 -0.22
C GLU A 165 10.67 -8.61 -1.21
N ARG A 166 10.39 -8.75 -2.51
CA ARG A 166 10.95 -7.92 -3.59
C ARG A 166 10.60 -6.45 -3.38
N SER A 167 9.35 -6.17 -3.02
CA SER A 167 8.92 -4.81 -2.71
C SER A 167 9.69 -4.27 -1.50
N LYS A 168 9.74 -5.01 -0.39
CA LYS A 168 10.46 -4.59 0.82
C LYS A 168 11.95 -4.33 0.56
N THR A 169 12.62 -5.18 -0.23
CA THR A 169 14.03 -4.98 -0.60
C THR A 169 14.20 -3.75 -1.49
N LEU A 170 13.36 -3.56 -2.51
CA LEU A 170 13.37 -2.37 -3.37
C LEU A 170 13.22 -1.07 -2.57
N TRP A 171 12.28 -1.05 -1.62
CA TRP A 171 12.05 0.11 -0.76
C TRP A 171 13.25 0.41 0.13
N ALA A 172 13.83 -0.61 0.77
CA ALA A 172 15.01 -0.43 1.61
C ALA A 172 16.24 0.01 0.81
N LEU A 173 16.44 -0.54 -0.39
CA LEU A 173 17.49 -0.11 -1.32
C LEU A 173 17.34 1.37 -1.69
N ASN A 174 16.12 1.77 -2.06
CA ASN A 174 15.82 3.14 -2.47
C ASN A 174 16.10 4.15 -1.34
N ASP A 175 15.69 3.83 -0.11
CA ASP A 175 15.93 4.72 1.03
C ASP A 175 17.42 4.87 1.35
N GLN A 176 18.17 3.76 1.38
CA GLN A 176 19.61 3.76 1.63
C GLN A 176 20.40 4.44 0.50
N LEU A 177 20.03 4.21 -0.76
CA LEU A 177 20.66 4.90 -1.90
C LEU A 177 20.40 6.41 -1.86
N ALA A 178 19.20 6.84 -1.46
CA ALA A 178 18.90 8.25 -1.28
C ALA A 178 19.70 8.86 -0.12
N ALA A 179 19.85 8.16 1.00
CA ALA A 179 20.68 8.57 2.12
C ALA A 179 22.15 8.72 1.70
N PHE A 180 22.72 7.69 1.07
CA PHE A 180 24.08 7.70 0.55
C PHE A 180 24.30 8.82 -0.48
N SER A 181 23.40 8.97 -1.45
CA SER A 181 23.48 10.02 -2.48
C SER A 181 23.53 11.42 -1.87
N ARG A 182 22.71 11.70 -0.84
CA ARG A 182 22.73 12.98 -0.12
C ARG A 182 24.06 13.21 0.59
N LYS A 183 24.56 12.22 1.34
CA LYS A 183 25.82 12.32 2.08
C LYS A 183 27.02 12.49 1.15
N LEU A 184 27.05 11.70 0.07
CA LEU A 184 28.06 11.81 -0.97
C LEU A 184 28.05 13.18 -1.65
N HIS A 185 26.87 13.74 -1.93
CA HIS A 185 26.76 15.06 -2.53
C HIS A 185 27.25 16.16 -1.57
N LEU A 186 26.92 16.06 -0.28
CA LEU A 186 27.43 16.97 0.74
C LEU A 186 28.96 16.87 0.86
N LEU A 187 29.50 15.65 0.84
CA LEU A 187 30.94 15.42 0.85
C LEU A 187 31.61 16.10 -0.35
N TYR A 188 31.06 15.90 -1.56
CA TYR A 188 31.52 16.59 -2.76
C TYR A 188 31.53 18.12 -2.63
N LEU A 189 30.44 18.71 -2.13
CA LEU A 189 30.35 20.16 -1.96
C LEU A 189 31.35 20.67 -0.91
N SER A 190 31.54 19.92 0.18
CA SER A 190 32.51 20.25 1.22
C SER A 190 33.93 20.25 0.66
N LEU A 191 34.31 19.23 -0.10
CA LEU A 191 35.63 19.15 -0.72
C LEU A 191 35.83 20.25 -1.77
N ARG A 192 34.82 20.55 -2.57
CA ARG A 192 34.93 21.55 -3.63
C ARG A 192 35.07 22.98 -3.12
N TYR A 193 34.34 23.35 -2.06
CA TYR A 193 34.19 24.76 -1.67
C TYR A 193 34.74 25.12 -0.29
N TYR A 194 35.03 24.13 0.57
CA TYR A 194 35.50 24.39 1.92
C TYR A 194 37.00 24.65 1.93
N THR A 195 37.41 25.59 2.77
CA THR A 195 38.81 26.04 2.89
C THR A 195 39.22 26.14 4.36
N LEU A 196 40.52 26.22 4.62
CA LEU A 196 41.04 26.37 5.99
C LEU A 196 40.52 27.65 6.69
N ASN A 197 40.19 28.70 5.94
CA ASN A 197 39.55 29.88 6.52
C ASN A 197 38.13 29.57 7.04
N ASP A 198 37.38 28.71 6.35
CA ASP A 198 36.05 28.29 6.82
C ASP A 198 36.14 27.42 8.07
N VAL A 199 37.18 26.57 8.17
CA VAL A 199 37.50 25.80 9.39
C VAL A 199 37.82 26.72 10.55
N TRP A 200 38.73 27.67 10.33
CA TRP A 200 39.12 28.64 11.34
C TRP A 200 37.92 29.44 11.84
N ASN A 201 37.05 29.87 10.93
CA ASN A 201 35.84 30.61 11.26
C ASN A 201 34.82 29.79 12.04
N ASN A 202 34.79 28.48 11.86
CA ASN A 202 33.92 27.56 12.60
C ASN A 202 34.47 27.30 14.01
N ILE A 203 35.76 26.98 14.14
CA ILE A 203 36.39 26.72 15.45
C ILE A 203 36.31 27.95 16.35
N THR A 204 36.51 29.14 15.79
CA THR A 204 36.47 30.40 16.57
C THR A 204 35.05 30.94 16.77
N ALA A 205 34.03 30.33 16.18
CA ALA A 205 32.64 30.70 16.42
C ALA A 205 32.28 30.37 17.89
N GLY A 206 32.00 31.39 18.68
CA GLY A 206 31.74 31.26 20.12
C GLY A 206 32.96 31.36 21.02
N MET A 207 34.18 31.35 20.45
CA MET A 207 35.41 31.75 21.18
C MET A 207 35.69 33.25 21.04
N ILE A 208 35.22 33.84 19.94
CA ILE A 208 35.35 35.26 19.65
C ILE A 208 33.93 35.83 19.52
N ASP A 209 33.63 36.88 20.27
CA ASP A 209 32.40 37.66 20.09
C ASP A 209 32.48 38.39 18.75
N ARG A 210 31.67 37.92 17.79
CA ARG A 210 31.58 38.49 16.44
C ARG A 210 30.30 39.27 16.31
N SER A 211 30.38 40.46 15.72
CA SER A 211 29.19 41.23 15.41
C SER A 211 28.40 40.58 14.27
N ASN A 212 27.08 40.77 14.23
CA ASN A 212 26.23 40.29 13.14
C ASN A 212 26.72 40.80 11.75
N GLY A 213 27.31 42.00 11.70
CA GLY A 213 27.89 42.56 10.48
C GLY A 213 29.12 41.78 9.98
N GLU A 214 29.99 41.33 10.89
CA GLU A 214 31.15 40.50 10.53
C GLU A 214 30.72 39.12 10.04
N VAL A 215 29.73 38.50 10.70
CA VAL A 215 29.16 37.23 10.26
C VAL A 215 28.57 37.36 8.85
N ALA A 216 27.84 38.45 8.57
CA ALA A 216 27.28 38.72 7.25
C ALA A 216 28.39 38.90 6.18
N ARG A 217 29.48 39.61 6.48
CA ARG A 217 30.61 39.78 5.55
C ARG A 217 31.35 38.47 5.30
N LEU A 218 31.55 37.65 6.33
CA LEU A 218 32.15 36.32 6.20
C LEU A 218 31.29 35.42 5.30
N ALA A 219 29.98 35.37 5.53
CA ALA A 219 29.04 34.62 4.69
C ALA A 219 29.07 35.11 3.23
N MET A 220 29.03 36.43 3.00
CA MET A 220 29.11 37.02 1.67
C MET A 220 30.44 36.68 0.97
N SER A 221 31.57 36.68 1.69
CA SER A 221 32.87 36.31 1.13
C SER A 221 32.92 34.84 0.72
N ARG A 222 32.35 33.93 1.52
CA ARG A 222 32.23 32.51 1.21
C ARG A 222 31.37 32.29 -0.04
N TRP A 223 30.26 33.01 -0.15
CA TRP A 223 29.39 32.97 -1.34
C TRP A 223 30.12 33.44 -2.60
N ARG A 224 30.85 34.56 -2.54
CA ARG A 224 31.63 35.06 -3.69
C ARG A 224 32.69 34.05 -4.15
N ARG A 225 33.38 33.40 -3.22
CA ARG A 225 34.37 32.34 -3.54
C ARG A 225 33.71 31.13 -4.18
N ALA A 226 32.59 30.66 -3.63
CA ALA A 226 31.84 29.55 -4.20
C ALA A 226 31.33 29.87 -5.61
N ALA A 227 30.83 31.09 -5.85
CA ALA A 227 30.38 31.54 -7.16
C ALA A 227 31.51 31.59 -8.20
N ALA A 228 32.72 31.99 -7.79
CA ALA A 228 33.88 32.00 -8.69
C ALA A 228 34.32 30.59 -9.13
N ILE A 229 34.19 29.59 -8.25
CA ILE A 229 34.56 28.18 -8.51
C ILE A 229 33.44 27.42 -9.23
N ALA A 230 32.20 27.91 -9.19
CA ALA A 230 31.04 27.29 -9.84
C ALA A 230 30.95 27.61 -11.35
N ARG A 231 31.74 28.57 -11.84
CA ARG A 231 31.80 28.99 -13.25
C ARG A 231 32.66 28.05 -14.08
#